data_AF-A0A527ZL91-F1
#
_entry.id   AF-A0A527ZL91-F1
#
_cell.length_a   1.000
_cell.length_b   1.000
_cell.length_c   1.000
_cell.angle_alpha   90.00
_cell.angle_beta   90.00
_cell.angle_gamma   90.00
#
_symmetry.space_group_name_H-M   'P 1'
#
loop_
_entity.id
_entity.type
_entity.pdbx_description
1 polymer ?
#
loop_
_entity_poly.entity_id
_entity_poly.type
_entity_poly.pdbx_seq_one_letter_code
_entity_poly.pdbx_strand_id
1 'polypeptide(L)'
;SNLVQTDNIVDLKTQVVQLMDESVAVANSSEWIHSSRPVFVWASEAKVACGKAYGYLKTNYRDEDYLNKCECFHDRMVEYMN
;
A
#
# COMPACT_ATOMS: atom_id res chain seq x y z
N SER A 1 2.23 9.29 -3.01
CA SER A 1 3.65 9.49 -3.36
C SER A 1 3.73 9.50 -4.88
N ASN A 2 4.85 9.11 -5.51
CA ASN A 2 4.79 8.50 -6.83
C ASN A 2 5.82 7.35 -6.87
N LEU A 3 5.36 6.14 -6.53
CA LEU A 3 6.25 5.00 -6.31
C LEU A 3 7.01 4.60 -7.59
N VAL A 4 6.34 4.66 -8.74
CA VAL A 4 6.94 4.28 -10.03
C VAL A 4 7.97 5.31 -10.52
N GLN A 5 7.96 6.53 -10.00
CA GLN A 5 8.98 7.55 -10.30
C GLN A 5 10.16 7.57 -9.33
N THR A 6 10.17 6.72 -8.29
CA THR A 6 11.29 6.68 -7.33
C THR A 6 12.43 5.82 -7.87
N ASP A 7 13.55 6.41 -8.25
CA ASP A 7 14.69 5.69 -8.86
C ASP A 7 15.60 4.99 -7.84
N ASN A 8 15.72 5.55 -6.64
CA ASN A 8 16.50 4.93 -5.57
C ASN A 8 15.74 3.74 -4.97
N ILE A 9 16.28 2.53 -5.16
CA ILE A 9 15.64 1.30 -4.68
C ILE A 9 15.52 1.23 -3.14
N VAL A 10 16.43 1.86 -2.40
CA VAL A 10 16.36 1.93 -0.94
C VAL A 10 15.18 2.82 -0.53
N ASP A 11 15.05 3.98 -1.15
CA ASP A 11 13.96 4.91 -0.88
C ASP A 11 12.61 4.31 -1.32
N LEU A 12 12.59 3.62 -2.45
CA LEU A 12 11.41 2.93 -2.95
C LEU A 12 10.94 1.82 -1.99
N LYS A 13 11.88 1.02 -1.46
CA LYS A 13 11.57 0.01 -0.44
C LYS A 13 10.98 0.65 0.82
N THR A 14 11.58 1.74 1.30
CA THR A 14 11.10 2.47 2.47
C THR A 14 9.68 3.00 2.26
N GLN A 15 9.40 3.62 1.12
CA GLN A 15 8.07 4.12 0.79
C GLN A 15 7.03 2.99 0.69
N VAL A 16 7.34 1.90 -0.01
CA VAL A 16 6.42 0.75 -0.11
C VAL A 16 6.11 0.14 1.26
N VAL A 17 7.11 0.01 2.13
CA VAL A 17 6.93 -0.50 3.49
C VAL A 17 6.08 0.47 4.32
N GLN A 18 6.30 1.77 4.20
CA GLN A 18 5.48 2.76 4.89
C GLN A 18 3.99 2.64 4.52
N LEU A 19 3.67 2.63 3.22
CA LEU A 19 2.27 2.49 2.77
C LEU A 19 1.66 1.15 3.21
N MET A 20 2.47 0.07 3.20
CA MET A 20 2.05 -1.24 3.67
C MET A 20 1.69 -1.21 5.17
N ASP A 21 2.55 -0.63 6.01
CA ASP A 21 2.37 -0.60 7.46
C ASP A 21 1.15 0.25 7.85
N GLU A 22 0.97 1.40 7.20
CA GLU A 22 -0.24 2.23 7.35
C GLU A 22 -1.51 1.43 6.98
N SER A 23 -1.47 0.72 5.85
CA SER A 23 -2.59 -0.13 5.40
C SER A 23 -2.87 -1.29 6.35
N VAL A 24 -1.82 -1.91 6.92
CA VAL A 24 -1.95 -2.97 7.94
C VAL A 24 -2.62 -2.42 9.20
N ALA A 25 -2.22 -1.23 9.66
CA ALA A 25 -2.80 -0.60 10.84
C ALA A 25 -4.29 -0.32 10.64
N VAL A 26 -4.67 0.24 9.48
CA VAL A 26 -6.06 0.53 9.13
C VAL A 26 -6.89 -0.77 9.03
N ALA A 27 -6.36 -1.79 8.35
CA ALA A 27 -7.05 -3.08 8.19
C ALA A 27 -7.25 -3.84 9.51
N ASN A 28 -6.46 -3.54 10.56
CA ASN A 28 -6.59 -4.12 11.88
C ASN A 28 -7.41 -3.27 12.87
N SER A 29 -7.85 -2.07 12.47
CA SER A 29 -8.63 -1.17 13.33
C SER A 29 -10.11 -1.58 13.39
N SER A 30 -10.66 -1.73 14.59
CA SER A 30 -12.08 -2.03 14.79
C SER A 30 -13.00 -0.93 14.23
N GLU A 31 -12.54 0.32 14.21
CA GLU A 31 -13.25 1.45 13.60
C GLU A 31 -13.53 1.20 12.12
N TRP A 32 -12.54 0.70 11.38
CA TRP A 32 -12.63 0.51 9.93
C TRP A 32 -13.20 -0.84 9.55
N ILE A 33 -12.90 -1.91 10.32
CA ILE A 33 -13.43 -3.27 10.10
C ILE A 33 -14.96 -3.29 10.16
N HIS A 34 -15.57 -2.52 11.05
CA HIS A 34 -17.02 -2.46 11.22
C HIS A 34 -17.67 -1.30 10.47
N SER A 35 -16.90 -0.52 9.71
CA SER A 35 -17.41 0.58 8.91
C SER A 35 -18.17 0.07 7.69
N SER A 36 -19.23 0.78 7.29
CA SER A 36 -19.87 0.60 5.99
C SER A 36 -19.08 1.25 4.84
N ARG A 37 -18.11 2.10 5.16
CA ARG A 37 -17.21 2.72 4.18
C ARG A 37 -16.22 1.67 3.67
N PRO A 38 -15.78 1.74 2.41
CA PRO A 38 -14.90 0.72 1.83
C PRO A 38 -13.45 0.80 2.31
N VAL A 39 -13.16 1.50 3.42
CA VAL A 39 -11.81 1.68 3.97
C VAL A 39 -11.13 0.35 4.25
N PHE A 40 -11.81 -0.57 4.93
CA PHE A 40 -11.26 -1.89 5.23
C PHE A 40 -10.89 -2.69 3.97
N VAL A 41 -11.71 -2.58 2.92
CA VAL A 41 -11.45 -3.25 1.63
C VAL A 41 -10.19 -2.67 1.00
N TRP A 42 -10.11 -1.35 0.85
CA TRP A 42 -8.95 -0.71 0.24
C TRP A 42 -7.68 -0.88 1.07
N ALA A 43 -7.75 -0.84 2.40
CA ALA A 43 -6.64 -1.14 3.29
C ALA A 43 -6.14 -2.58 3.11
N SER A 44 -7.06 -3.54 2.95
CA SER A 44 -6.70 -4.95 2.73
C SER A 44 -6.03 -5.17 1.37
N GLU A 45 -6.56 -4.55 0.32
CA GLU A 45 -5.97 -4.60 -1.03
C GLU A 45 -4.60 -3.91 -1.06
N ALA A 46 -4.47 -2.74 -0.43
CA ALA A 46 -3.21 -1.98 -0.34
C ALA A 46 -2.14 -2.78 0.40
N LYS A 47 -2.47 -3.36 1.57
CA LYS A 47 -1.60 -4.27 2.31
C LYS A 47 -1.05 -5.40 1.42
N VAL A 48 -1.92 -6.06 0.64
CA VAL A 48 -1.51 -7.17 -0.24
C VAL A 48 -0.65 -6.68 -1.40
N ALA A 49 -1.06 -5.60 -2.08
CA ALA A 49 -0.34 -5.05 -3.21
C ALA A 49 1.06 -4.55 -2.82
N CYS A 50 1.16 -3.77 -1.73
CA CYS A 50 2.43 -3.30 -1.20
C CYS A 50 3.31 -4.45 -0.70
N GLY A 51 2.73 -5.48 -0.06
CA GLY A 51 3.48 -6.67 0.35
C GLY A 51 4.10 -7.42 -0.83
N LYS A 52 3.37 -7.56 -1.94
CA LYS A 52 3.89 -8.16 -3.18
C LYS A 52 4.96 -7.28 -3.83
N ALA A 53 4.72 -5.97 -3.95
CA ALA A 53 5.70 -5.02 -4.45
C ALA A 53 7.00 -5.09 -3.64
N TYR A 54 6.91 -5.08 -2.31
CA TYR A 54 8.06 -5.23 -1.43
C TYR A 54 8.79 -6.57 -1.65
N GLY A 55 8.04 -7.67 -1.78
CA GLY A 55 8.60 -8.98 -2.11
C GLY A 55 9.44 -8.96 -3.39
N TYR A 56 8.94 -8.36 -4.47
CA TYR A 56 9.70 -8.19 -5.72
C TYR A 56 10.94 -7.30 -5.56
N LEU A 57 10.82 -6.20 -4.81
CA LEU A 57 11.95 -5.31 -4.55
C LEU A 57 13.08 -6.02 -3.76
N LYS A 58 12.76 -7.02 -2.92
CA LYS A 58 13.78 -7.84 -2.24
C LYS A 58 14.61 -8.68 -3.22
N THR A 59 14.07 -9.00 -4.40
CA THR A 59 14.80 -9.68 -5.47
C THR A 59 15.36 -8.70 -6.52
N ASN A 60 15.37 -7.40 -6.22
CA ASN A 60 15.74 -6.31 -7.13
C ASN A 60 14.89 -6.24 -8.42
N TYR A 61 13.72 -6.88 -8.42
CA TYR A 61 12.76 -6.77 -9.51
C TYR A 61 11.77 -5.64 -9.21
N ARG A 62 11.61 -4.72 -10.16
CA ARG A 62 10.69 -3.60 -10.06
C ARG A 62 9.41 -3.95 -10.81
N ASP A 63 8.43 -4.45 -10.10
CA ASP A 63 7.11 -4.73 -10.66
C ASP A 63 6.25 -3.44 -10.64
N GLU A 64 6.17 -2.75 -11.77
CA GLU A 64 5.45 -1.47 -11.87
C GLU A 64 3.94 -1.63 -11.64
N ASP A 65 3.35 -2.77 -11.99
CA ASP A 65 1.92 -3.03 -11.77
C ASP A 65 1.60 -3.10 -10.28
N TYR A 66 2.38 -3.85 -9.49
CA TYR A 66 2.18 -3.91 -8.05
C TYR A 66 2.59 -2.62 -7.32
N LEU A 67 3.58 -1.87 -7.83
CA LEU A 67 3.88 -0.53 -7.31
C LEU A 67 2.71 0.43 -7.51
N ASN A 68 2.15 0.48 -8.72
CA ASN A 68 0.97 1.31 -9.02
C ASN A 68 -0.25 0.88 -8.20
N LYS A 69 -0.49 -0.42 -8.03
CA LYS A 69 -1.58 -0.95 -7.20
C LYS A 69 -1.40 -0.61 -5.72
N CYS A 70 -0.18 -0.77 -5.19
CA CYS A 70 0.14 -0.41 -3.81
C CYS A 70 -0.24 1.04 -3.51
N GLU A 71 0.23 1.97 -4.36
CA GLU A 71 -0.07 3.39 -4.22
C GLU A 71 -1.56 3.70 -4.42
N CYS A 72 -2.15 3.23 -5.52
CA CYS A 72 -3.56 3.52 -5.84
C CYS A 72 -4.53 3.00 -4.77
N PHE A 73 -4.27 1.82 -4.21
CA PHE A 73 -5.14 1.25 -3.18
C PHE A 73 -4.96 1.95 -1.84
N HIS A 74 -3.73 2.35 -1.50
CA HIS A 74 -3.47 3.16 -0.32
C HIS A 74 -4.15 4.54 -0.44
N ASP A 75 -4.02 5.21 -1.58
CA ASP A 75 -4.67 6.50 -1.83
C ASP A 75 -6.19 6.40 -1.69
N ARG A 76 -6.81 5.34 -2.23
CA ARG A 76 -8.25 5.07 -2.04
C ARG A 76 -8.60 4.82 -0.58
N MET A 77 -7.80 4.04 0.15
CA MET A 77 -8.00 3.85 1.58
C MET A 77 -8.04 5.19 2.30
N VAL A 78 -7.06 6.07 2.07
CA VAL A 78 -6.98 7.40 2.67
C VAL A 78 -8.15 8.29 2.23
N GLU A 79 -8.54 8.25 0.95
CA GLU A 79 -9.72 8.97 0.43
C GLU A 79 -10.98 8.60 1.22
N TYR A 80 -11.23 7.31 1.41
CA TYR A 80 -12.41 6.84 2.14
C TYR A 80 -12.28 6.95 3.66
N MET A 81 -11.17 7.41 4.22
CA MET A 81 -11.06 7.71 5.64
C MET A 81 -11.56 9.13 5.97
N ASN A 82 -11.50 10.06 5.01
CA ASN A 82 -11.89 11.47 5.16
C ASN A 82 -13.33 11.72 4.73
#